data_AF-C4FIS2-F1
#
_entry.id   AF-C4FIS2-F1
#
_cell.length_a   1.000
_cell.length_b   1.000
_cell.length_c   1.000
_cell.angle_alpha   90.00
_cell.angle_beta   90.00
_cell.angle_gamma   90.00
#
_symmetry.space_group_name_H-M   'P 1'
#
loop_
_entity.id
_entity.type
_entity.pdbx_description
1 polymer ?
#
loop_
_entity_poly.entity_id
_entity_poly.type
_entity_poly.pdbx_seq_one_letter_code
_entity_poly.pdbx_strand_id
1 'polypeptide(L)'
;SLKKLDFFKVKKYQEEGFKIFCVNSFIGDGTGLTFVPDYYVLSDPAFFGFFNELYENLGKEADKRIKEIKNNINALKNNKDIKLFVPIQYHRKLDMDNEIFYFNDIEYRWFNKNVSNIIYPRAYLSMTAYKALAIACFMGFKKIYISGFDNDYFKNITVDIENNLYYTNMHFKEQGDSKIRKVTHSEASNIAELLLGFSLLFEDLYGFPKDRIINLDKESLVDAFSKKHDLDVYK
;
A
#
# COMPACT_ATOMS: atom_id res chain seq x y z
N SER A 1 7.16 9.34 2.83
CA SER A 1 6.33 9.81 3.96
C SER A 1 6.51 9.06 5.30
N LEU A 2 6.31 7.73 5.38
CA LEU A 2 6.19 7.02 6.67
C LEU A 2 7.37 7.19 7.66
N LYS A 3 8.60 7.42 7.19
CA LYS A 3 9.81 7.66 8.04
C LYS A 3 9.67 8.87 8.97
N LYS A 4 8.81 9.82 8.60
CA LYS A 4 8.58 11.08 9.30
C LYS A 4 7.58 10.94 10.46
N LEU A 5 6.79 9.87 10.50
CA LEU A 5 5.79 9.67 11.55
C LEU A 5 6.43 9.21 12.86
N ASP A 6 5.90 9.72 13.97
CA ASP A 6 6.17 9.23 15.32
C ASP A 6 5.09 8.22 15.71
N PHE A 7 5.46 6.94 15.79
CA PHE A 7 4.51 5.88 16.10
C PHE A 7 4.00 5.91 17.56
N PHE A 8 4.72 6.56 18.50
CA PHE A 8 4.17 6.79 19.84
C PHE A 8 3.00 7.78 19.80
N LYS A 9 3.11 8.85 19.02
CA LYS A 9 2.00 9.80 18.80
C LYS A 9 0.84 9.14 18.06
N VAL A 10 1.13 8.33 17.05
CA VAL A 10 0.09 7.56 16.33
C VAL A 10 -0.67 6.63 17.29
N LYS A 11 0.03 5.92 18.18
CA LYS A 11 -0.59 5.10 19.22
C LYS A 11 -1.52 5.92 20.12
N LYS A 12 -1.08 7.09 20.56
CA LYS A 12 -1.91 7.98 21.41
C LYS A 12 -3.23 8.34 20.72
N TYR A 13 -3.22 8.69 19.43
CA TYR A 13 -4.46 8.94 18.70
C TYR A 13 -5.34 7.70 18.56
N GLN A 14 -4.74 6.52 18.44
CA GLN A 14 -5.50 5.26 18.44
C GLN A 14 -6.27 5.09 19.77
N GLU A 15 -5.61 5.37 20.90
CA GLU A 15 -6.21 5.35 22.24
C GLU A 15 -7.31 6.41 22.39
N GLU A 16 -7.20 7.54 21.69
CA GLU A 16 -8.23 8.59 21.60
C GLU A 16 -9.38 8.25 20.63
N GLY A 17 -9.37 7.06 20.03
CA GLY A 17 -10.46 6.52 19.21
C GLY A 17 -10.23 6.56 17.70
N PHE A 18 -9.06 6.98 17.23
CA PHE A 18 -8.69 6.81 15.82
C PHE A 18 -8.53 5.33 15.50
N LYS A 19 -8.81 4.97 14.24
CA LYS A 19 -8.62 3.62 13.72
C LYS A 19 -7.45 3.58 12.77
N ILE A 20 -6.55 2.62 12.98
CA ILE A 20 -5.33 2.50 12.16
C ILE A 20 -5.50 1.40 11.13
N PHE A 21 -5.30 1.79 9.87
CA PHE A 21 -5.18 0.88 8.74
C PHE A 21 -3.72 0.69 8.39
N CYS A 22 -3.30 -0.56 8.19
CA CYS A 22 -1.98 -0.91 7.68
C CYS A 22 -2.10 -1.88 6.50
N VAL A 23 -1.05 -1.99 5.68
CA VAL A 23 -1.10 -2.74 4.43
C VAL A 23 0.13 -3.62 4.23
N ASN A 24 -0.05 -4.76 3.56
CA ASN A 24 1.02 -5.67 3.10
C ASN A 24 2.17 -5.86 4.12
N SER A 25 3.38 -5.40 3.79
CA SER A 25 4.60 -5.67 4.56
C SER A 25 4.83 -4.71 5.73
N PHE A 26 3.81 -3.97 6.18
CA PHE A 26 3.95 -2.98 7.26
C PHE A 26 4.37 -3.62 8.58
N ILE A 27 3.68 -4.67 9.06
CA ILE A 27 3.86 -5.24 10.40
C ILE A 27 5.15 -6.05 10.61
N GLY A 28 5.88 -6.40 9.54
CA GLY A 28 7.08 -7.23 9.62
C GLY A 28 8.27 -6.57 10.33
N ASP A 29 9.26 -7.39 10.67
CA ASP A 29 10.45 -7.04 11.46
C ASP A 29 11.09 -5.69 11.06
N GLY A 30 11.36 -4.84 12.07
CA GLY A 30 12.11 -3.58 11.91
C GLY A 30 11.29 -2.29 11.93
N THR A 31 9.95 -2.32 12.03
CA THR A 31 9.15 -1.09 12.13
C THR A 31 9.12 -0.46 13.52
N GLY A 32 9.53 -1.19 14.57
CA GLY A 32 9.48 -0.69 15.95
C GLY A 32 8.07 -0.25 16.36
N LEU A 33 7.03 -0.93 15.84
CA LEU A 33 5.65 -0.54 16.08
C LEU A 33 5.36 -0.58 17.58
N THR A 34 4.80 0.52 18.06
CA THR A 34 4.37 0.70 19.44
C THR A 34 2.88 0.37 19.62
N PHE A 35 2.19 0.07 18.52
CA PHE A 35 0.76 -0.15 18.42
C PHE A 35 0.42 -1.38 17.56
N VAL A 36 -0.78 -1.92 17.75
CA VAL A 36 -1.38 -2.99 16.91
C VAL A 36 -2.44 -2.35 16.01
N PRO A 37 -2.39 -2.50 14.67
CA PRO A 37 -3.38 -1.90 13.79
C PRO A 37 -4.79 -2.44 14.03
N ASP A 38 -5.83 -1.62 13.92
CA ASP A 38 -7.22 -2.10 13.99
C ASP A 38 -7.61 -2.90 12.75
N TYR A 39 -7.15 -2.45 11.59
CA TYR A 39 -7.48 -3.00 10.27
C TYR A 39 -6.23 -3.23 9.46
N TYR A 40 -6.22 -4.33 8.70
CA TYR A 40 -5.10 -4.68 7.84
C TYR A 40 -5.57 -5.12 6.46
N VAL A 41 -5.00 -4.55 5.41
CA VAL A 41 -5.36 -4.88 4.03
C VAL A 41 -4.23 -5.66 3.37
N LEU A 42 -4.52 -6.89 2.97
CA LEU A 42 -3.63 -7.74 2.19
C LEU A 42 -4.16 -7.81 0.78
N SER A 43 -3.35 -7.42 -0.20
CA SER A 43 -3.77 -7.52 -1.61
C SER A 43 -2.65 -7.87 -2.56
N ASP A 44 -1.40 -7.87 -2.11
CA ASP A 44 -0.27 -8.34 -2.91
C ASP A 44 -0.35 -9.88 -3.06
N PRO A 45 -0.37 -10.43 -4.28
CA PRO A 45 -0.45 -11.87 -4.53
C PRO A 45 0.64 -12.67 -3.79
N ALA A 46 1.78 -12.07 -3.48
CA ALA A 46 2.85 -12.72 -2.75
C ALA A 46 2.40 -13.20 -1.35
N PHE A 47 1.45 -12.52 -0.70
CA PHE A 47 0.87 -12.96 0.59
C PHE A 47 -0.02 -14.20 0.48
N PHE A 48 -0.38 -14.62 -0.73
CA PHE A 48 -1.34 -15.70 -1.00
C PHE A 48 -0.69 -16.91 -1.71
N GLY A 49 0.64 -17.02 -1.64
CA GLY A 49 1.39 -18.17 -2.13
C GLY A 49 1.92 -18.05 -3.57
N PHE A 50 1.74 -16.91 -4.24
CA PHE A 50 2.20 -16.70 -5.62
C PHE A 50 3.68 -16.26 -5.69
N PHE A 51 4.52 -16.77 -4.78
CA PHE A 51 5.93 -16.37 -4.66
C PHE A 51 6.77 -16.74 -5.88
N ASN A 52 6.61 -17.97 -6.37
CA ASN A 52 7.44 -18.48 -7.45
C ASN A 52 7.18 -17.70 -8.74
N GLU A 53 5.91 -17.44 -9.07
CA GLU A 53 5.51 -16.65 -10.24
C GLU A 53 6.02 -15.20 -10.18
N LEU A 54 6.08 -14.61 -8.99
CA LEU A 54 6.50 -13.21 -8.81
C LEU A 54 8.01 -13.02 -8.71
N TYR A 55 8.73 -14.03 -8.21
CA TYR A 55 10.13 -13.89 -7.80
C TYR A 55 11.09 -14.91 -8.42
N GLU A 56 10.65 -15.70 -9.42
CA GLU A 56 11.46 -16.75 -10.08
C GLU A 56 12.86 -16.26 -10.50
N ASN A 57 12.95 -15.01 -10.95
CA ASN A 57 14.19 -14.42 -11.48
C ASN A 57 15.03 -13.65 -10.43
N LEU A 58 14.67 -13.68 -9.15
CA LEU A 58 15.33 -12.87 -8.10
C LEU A 58 16.40 -13.62 -7.29
N GLY A 59 16.61 -14.92 -7.51
CA GLY A 59 17.64 -15.70 -6.83
C GLY A 59 17.60 -15.54 -5.30
N LYS A 60 18.73 -15.21 -4.65
CA LYS A 60 18.83 -15.02 -3.19
C LYS A 60 17.93 -13.90 -2.64
N GLU A 61 17.53 -12.94 -3.48
CA GLU A 61 16.60 -11.89 -3.08
C GLU A 61 15.16 -12.41 -2.96
N ALA A 62 14.80 -13.45 -3.72
CA ALA A 62 13.53 -14.16 -3.56
C ALA A 62 13.42 -14.75 -2.15
N ASP A 63 14.46 -15.43 -1.66
CA ASP A 63 14.46 -16.04 -0.32
C ASP A 63 14.26 -15.02 0.79
N LYS A 64 14.92 -13.86 0.70
CA LYS A 64 14.75 -12.76 1.66
C LYS A 64 13.31 -12.26 1.67
N ARG A 65 12.72 -11.99 0.49
CA ARG A 65 11.33 -11.51 0.37
C ARG A 65 10.32 -12.55 0.86
N ILE A 66 10.52 -13.82 0.52
CA ILE A 66 9.67 -14.92 1.01
C ILE A 66 9.72 -15.00 2.53
N LYS A 67 10.92 -14.89 3.12
CA LYS A 67 11.09 -14.87 4.58
C LYS A 67 10.38 -13.67 5.22
N GLU A 68 10.52 -12.48 4.65
CA GLU A 68 9.84 -11.28 5.13
C GLU A 68 8.32 -11.45 5.08
N ILE A 69 7.76 -11.94 3.98
CA ILE A 69 6.32 -12.16 3.85
C ILE A 69 5.83 -13.21 4.86
N LYS A 70 6.57 -14.31 5.06
CA LYS A 70 6.26 -15.30 6.09
C LYS A 70 6.26 -14.68 7.49
N ASN A 71 7.23 -13.81 7.79
CA ASN A 71 7.28 -13.09 9.07
C ASN A 71 6.08 -12.16 9.25
N ASN A 72 5.68 -11.43 8.20
CA ASN A 72 4.47 -10.60 8.23
C ASN A 72 3.21 -11.44 8.47
N ILE A 73 3.04 -12.56 7.77
CA ILE A 73 1.90 -13.48 7.96
C ILE A 73 1.88 -14.00 9.41
N ASN A 74 3.02 -14.44 9.94
CA ASN A 74 3.11 -14.91 11.33
C ASN A 74 2.77 -13.80 12.34
N ALA A 75 3.24 -12.57 12.11
CA ALA A 75 2.89 -11.43 12.96
C ALA A 75 1.38 -11.16 12.96
N LEU A 76 0.71 -11.26 11.81
CA LEU A 76 -0.75 -11.14 11.73
C LEU A 76 -1.46 -12.28 12.46
N LYS A 77 -1.00 -13.55 12.32
CA LYS A 77 -1.57 -14.71 13.02
C LYS A 77 -1.48 -14.56 14.55
N ASN A 78 -0.39 -13.96 15.04
CA ASN A 78 -0.17 -13.75 16.46
C ASN A 78 -1.01 -12.60 17.05
N ASN A 79 -1.63 -11.77 16.21
CA ASN A 79 -2.47 -10.64 16.63
C ASN A 79 -3.90 -10.84 16.13
N LYS A 80 -4.67 -11.72 16.78
CA LYS A 80 -6.01 -12.15 16.34
C LYS A 80 -7.05 -11.01 16.31
N ASP A 81 -6.83 -9.96 17.09
CA ASP A 81 -7.71 -8.79 17.16
C ASP A 81 -7.65 -7.90 15.90
N ILE A 82 -6.62 -8.09 15.05
CA ILE A 82 -6.52 -7.39 13.78
C ILE A 82 -7.60 -7.92 12.82
N LYS A 83 -8.45 -7.02 12.32
CA LYS A 83 -9.45 -7.33 11.28
C LYS A 83 -8.80 -7.26 9.91
N LEU A 84 -8.88 -8.33 9.14
CA LEU A 84 -8.25 -8.44 7.83
C LEU A 84 -9.23 -8.10 6.70
N PHE A 85 -8.75 -7.39 5.69
CA PHE A 85 -9.43 -7.22 4.41
C PHE A 85 -8.62 -7.89 3.31
N VAL A 86 -9.28 -8.78 2.56
CA VAL A 86 -8.64 -9.67 1.59
C VAL A 86 -9.45 -9.71 0.31
N PRO A 87 -8.82 -9.68 -0.89
CA PRO A 87 -9.54 -9.88 -2.13
C PRO A 87 -10.27 -11.23 -2.15
N ILE A 88 -11.53 -11.23 -2.59
CA ILE A 88 -12.39 -12.42 -2.56
C ILE A 88 -11.81 -13.60 -3.36
N GLN A 89 -11.03 -13.33 -4.41
CA GLN A 89 -10.35 -14.38 -5.18
C GLN A 89 -9.32 -15.17 -4.34
N TYR A 90 -8.91 -14.66 -3.18
CA TYR A 90 -7.96 -15.29 -2.28
C TYR A 90 -8.60 -15.86 -0.99
N HIS A 91 -9.93 -15.96 -0.90
CA HIS A 91 -10.63 -16.39 0.31
C HIS A 91 -10.23 -17.77 0.86
N ARG A 92 -9.64 -18.65 0.03
CA ARG A 92 -9.15 -19.98 0.45
C ARG A 92 -7.63 -20.05 0.62
N LYS A 93 -6.93 -18.92 0.53
CA LYS A 93 -5.46 -18.86 0.53
C LYS A 93 -4.88 -18.44 1.87
N LEU A 94 -5.70 -17.95 2.79
CA LEU A 94 -5.29 -17.60 4.14
C LEU A 94 -5.84 -18.62 5.14
N ASP A 95 -4.92 -19.18 5.92
CA ASP A 95 -5.23 -20.04 7.06
C ASP A 95 -4.88 -19.28 8.34
N MET A 96 -5.85 -18.50 8.84
CA MET A 96 -5.70 -17.55 9.95
C MET A 96 -6.99 -17.45 10.76
N ASP A 97 -6.87 -17.32 12.08
CA ASP A 97 -8.02 -17.18 13.00
C ASP A 97 -8.55 -15.74 13.11
N ASN A 98 -7.96 -14.78 12.40
CA ASN A 98 -8.41 -13.39 12.39
C ASN A 98 -9.83 -13.28 11.81
N GLU A 99 -10.56 -12.22 12.18
CA GLU A 99 -11.80 -11.87 11.47
C GLU A 99 -11.44 -11.35 10.06
N ILE A 100 -11.95 -12.00 9.02
CA ILE A 100 -11.63 -11.69 7.61
C ILE A 100 -12.86 -11.17 6.88
N PHE A 101 -12.73 -9.97 6.32
CA PHE A 101 -13.67 -9.36 5.40
C PHE A 101 -13.14 -9.47 3.97
N TYR A 102 -14.03 -9.80 3.03
CA TYR A 102 -13.67 -9.93 1.63
C TYR A 102 -14.11 -8.71 0.81
N PHE A 103 -13.32 -8.37 -0.20
CA PHE A 103 -13.66 -7.32 -1.15
C PHE A 103 -13.41 -7.73 -2.60
N ASN A 104 -14.08 -7.06 -3.53
CA ASN A 104 -13.90 -7.22 -4.96
C ASN A 104 -12.70 -6.39 -5.45
N ASP A 105 -11.69 -7.07 -5.98
CA ASP A 105 -10.45 -6.44 -6.47
C ASP A 105 -10.33 -6.43 -8.01
N ILE A 106 -11.44 -6.66 -8.71
CA ILE A 106 -11.49 -6.56 -10.17
C ILE A 106 -11.41 -5.09 -10.56
N GLU A 107 -10.48 -4.76 -11.46
CA GLU A 107 -10.39 -3.43 -12.06
C GLU A 107 -11.36 -3.29 -13.24
N TYR A 108 -12.16 -2.24 -13.23
CA TYR A 108 -12.95 -1.82 -14.38
C TYR A 108 -13.08 -0.30 -14.35
N ARG A 109 -12.07 0.43 -14.82
CA ARG A 109 -11.98 1.89 -14.67
C ARG A 109 -12.48 2.71 -15.86
N TRP A 110 -12.51 2.13 -17.06
CA TRP A 110 -12.92 2.86 -18.27
C TRP A 110 -14.41 3.18 -18.34
N PHE A 111 -15.26 2.38 -17.68
CA PHE A 111 -16.73 2.52 -17.74
C PHE A 111 -17.38 2.52 -16.35
N ASN A 112 -16.59 2.72 -15.30
CA ASN A 112 -17.07 2.72 -13.93
C ASN A 112 -16.31 3.77 -13.11
N LYS A 113 -17.00 4.35 -12.12
CA LYS A 113 -16.49 5.43 -11.26
C LYS A 113 -16.44 5.03 -9.78
N ASN A 114 -16.59 3.74 -9.49
CA ASN A 114 -16.61 3.22 -8.15
C ASN A 114 -15.21 3.23 -7.52
N VAL A 115 -15.00 4.12 -6.56
CA VAL A 115 -13.76 4.22 -5.79
C VAL A 115 -13.88 3.70 -4.36
N SER A 116 -15.10 3.44 -3.87
CA SER A 116 -15.32 3.16 -2.44
C SER A 116 -16.27 2.01 -2.15
N ASN A 117 -17.14 1.57 -3.07
CA ASN A 117 -17.97 0.40 -2.81
C ASN A 117 -17.15 -0.87 -3.06
N ILE A 118 -16.71 -1.51 -1.98
CA ILE A 118 -15.80 -2.66 -2.02
C ILE A 118 -16.43 -3.95 -2.56
N ILE A 119 -17.73 -3.95 -2.84
CA ILE A 119 -18.46 -5.10 -3.42
C ILE A 119 -18.40 -5.07 -4.95
N TYR A 120 -18.30 -3.87 -5.54
CA TYR A 120 -18.25 -3.68 -6.99
C TYR A 120 -16.81 -3.51 -7.49
N PRO A 121 -16.55 -3.74 -8.80
CA PRO A 121 -15.24 -3.49 -9.40
C PRO A 121 -14.73 -2.08 -9.11
N ARG A 122 -13.41 -1.96 -8.88
CA ARG A 122 -12.75 -0.67 -8.61
C ARG A 122 -12.47 0.10 -9.90
N ALA A 123 -12.54 1.42 -9.79
CA ALA A 123 -12.25 2.38 -10.86
C ALA A 123 -10.87 3.05 -10.75
N TYR A 124 -9.93 2.43 -10.03
CA TYR A 124 -8.57 2.92 -9.82
C TYR A 124 -7.56 1.78 -9.97
N LEU A 125 -6.30 2.07 -10.30
CA LEU A 125 -5.19 1.14 -10.45
C LEU A 125 -4.88 0.37 -9.16
N SER A 126 -4.38 -0.86 -9.32
CA SER A 126 -4.22 -1.82 -8.24
C SER A 126 -3.12 -1.43 -7.24
N MET A 127 -3.45 -0.63 -6.23
CA MET A 127 -2.58 -0.30 -5.11
C MET A 127 -3.23 -0.71 -3.79
N THR A 128 -2.54 -1.49 -2.94
CA THR A 128 -3.12 -1.91 -1.64
C THR A 128 -3.46 -0.71 -0.76
N ALA A 129 -2.67 0.35 -0.81
CA ALA A 129 -2.97 1.60 -0.11
C ALA A 129 -4.30 2.23 -0.57
N TYR A 130 -4.61 2.18 -1.88
CA TYR A 130 -5.85 2.73 -2.42
C TYR A 130 -7.05 1.86 -2.04
N LYS A 131 -6.85 0.54 -1.98
CA LYS A 131 -7.85 -0.41 -1.47
C LYS A 131 -8.17 -0.14 0.00
N ALA A 132 -7.15 0.12 0.82
CA ALA A 132 -7.35 0.53 2.21
C ALA A 132 -8.12 1.86 2.33
N LEU A 133 -7.82 2.84 1.47
CA LEU A 133 -8.58 4.10 1.40
C LEU A 133 -10.03 3.86 0.98
N ALA A 134 -10.27 3.01 -0.01
CA ALA A 134 -11.61 2.62 -0.46
C ALA A 134 -12.41 1.93 0.64
N ILE A 135 -11.79 0.99 1.37
CA ILE A 135 -12.39 0.31 2.52
C ILE A 135 -12.74 1.32 3.61
N ALA A 136 -11.83 2.22 3.98
CA ALA A 136 -12.13 3.27 4.95
C ALA A 136 -13.30 4.17 4.50
N CYS A 137 -13.36 4.49 3.20
CA CYS A 137 -14.48 5.22 2.62
C CYS A 137 -15.81 4.43 2.71
N PHE A 138 -15.78 3.12 2.42
CA PHE A 138 -16.92 2.21 2.48
C PHE A 138 -17.50 2.08 3.88
N MET A 139 -16.61 1.96 4.88
CA MET A 139 -16.96 1.86 6.29
C MET A 139 -17.54 3.15 6.87
N GLY A 140 -17.59 4.23 6.08
CA GLY A 140 -18.24 5.47 6.48
C GLY A 140 -17.39 6.33 7.41
N PHE A 141 -16.06 6.15 7.45
CA PHE A 141 -15.19 7.05 8.22
C PHE A 141 -15.38 8.50 7.76
N LYS A 142 -15.67 9.39 8.71
CA LYS A 142 -15.99 10.80 8.44
C LYS A 142 -14.76 11.65 8.14
N LYS A 143 -13.58 11.21 8.61
CA LYS A 143 -12.30 11.88 8.40
C LYS A 143 -11.22 10.81 8.30
N ILE A 144 -10.41 10.87 7.25
CA ILE A 144 -9.41 9.86 6.90
C ILE A 144 -8.08 10.57 6.70
N TYR A 145 -7.04 10.10 7.38
CA TYR A 145 -5.69 10.62 7.25
C TYR A 145 -4.82 9.58 6.57
N ILE A 146 -4.11 9.99 5.51
CA ILE A 146 -3.25 9.09 4.73
C ILE A 146 -1.78 9.43 4.94
N SER A 147 -0.95 8.40 4.96
CA SER A 147 0.51 8.50 4.89
C SER A 147 1.03 7.22 4.20
N GLY A 148 2.17 7.29 3.53
CA GLY A 148 2.70 6.19 2.72
C GLY A 148 2.29 6.20 1.25
N PHE A 149 1.56 7.23 0.80
CA PHE A 149 1.07 7.36 -0.59
C PHE A 149 2.07 8.19 -1.40
N ASP A 150 3.33 7.76 -1.50
CA ASP A 150 4.39 8.61 -2.06
C ASP A 150 4.31 8.69 -3.62
N ASN A 151 4.00 7.58 -4.30
CA ASN A 151 3.86 7.46 -5.77
C ASN A 151 4.99 8.11 -6.58
N ASP A 152 6.18 8.28 -6.00
CA ASP A 152 7.23 9.13 -6.55
C ASP A 152 8.44 8.37 -7.04
N TYR A 153 8.30 7.06 -7.26
CA TYR A 153 9.33 6.22 -7.88
C TYR A 153 9.83 6.79 -9.21
N PHE A 154 8.97 7.50 -9.95
CA PHE A 154 9.35 8.14 -11.21
C PHE A 154 10.45 9.20 -11.09
N LYS A 155 10.66 9.79 -9.91
CA LYS A 155 11.74 10.76 -9.66
C LYS A 155 13.13 10.16 -9.86
N ASN A 156 13.25 8.84 -9.78
CA ASN A 156 14.52 8.11 -9.82
C ASN A 156 14.59 7.14 -11.01
N ILE A 157 13.87 7.44 -12.10
CA ILE A 157 13.96 6.64 -13.32
C ILE A 157 15.30 6.92 -14.00
N THR A 158 15.97 5.85 -14.42
CA THR A 158 17.16 5.90 -15.25
C THR A 158 17.01 4.94 -16.44
N VAL A 159 17.73 5.22 -17.51
CA VAL A 159 17.76 4.41 -18.73
C VAL A 159 19.22 4.11 -19.05
N ASP A 160 19.55 2.85 -19.31
CA ASP A 160 20.92 2.47 -19.70
C ASP A 160 21.16 2.59 -21.22
N ILE A 161 22.38 2.26 -21.65
CA ILE A 161 22.78 2.29 -23.06
C ILE A 161 22.03 1.27 -23.94
N GLU A 162 21.40 0.26 -23.33
CA GLU A 162 20.59 -0.76 -24.02
C GLU A 162 19.10 -0.39 -24.02
N ASN A 163 18.72 0.81 -23.55
CA ASN A 163 17.34 1.27 -23.34
C ASN A 163 16.54 0.46 -22.29
N ASN A 164 17.22 -0.24 -21.39
CA ASN A 164 16.56 -0.84 -20.24
C ASN A 164 16.18 0.26 -19.22
N LEU A 165 14.96 0.19 -18.70
CA LEU A 165 14.47 1.11 -17.68
C LEU A 165 14.75 0.58 -16.28
N TYR A 166 15.14 1.48 -15.39
CA TYR A 166 15.35 1.18 -13.98
C TYR A 166 14.73 2.24 -13.08
N TYR A 167 14.33 1.85 -11.88
CA TYR A 167 14.06 2.80 -10.79
C TYR A 167 14.72 2.36 -9.50
N THR A 168 15.08 3.34 -8.69
CA THR A 168 15.60 3.12 -7.34
C THR A 168 14.46 2.80 -6.39
N ASN A 169 14.44 1.59 -5.82
CA ASN A 169 13.38 1.20 -4.89
C ASN A 169 13.63 1.79 -3.50
N MET A 170 12.92 2.86 -3.15
CA MET A 170 12.99 3.49 -1.83
C MET A 170 11.87 2.98 -0.91
N HIS A 171 11.94 1.72 -0.48
CA HIS A 171 11.02 1.25 0.57
C HIS A 171 11.41 1.80 1.95
N PHE A 172 10.41 2.02 2.82
CA PHE A 172 10.62 2.59 4.16
C PHE A 172 11.65 1.79 5.01
N LYS A 173 11.76 0.47 4.81
CA LYS A 173 12.54 -0.43 5.68
C LYS A 173 14.03 -0.53 5.35
N GLU A 174 14.50 -0.05 4.20
CA GLU A 174 15.92 -0.17 3.84
C GLU A 174 16.64 1.18 4.10
N GLN A 175 17.49 1.22 5.13
CA GLN A 175 18.59 2.18 5.27
C GLN A 175 19.83 1.51 4.68
N GLY A 176 20.45 2.12 3.66
CA GLY A 176 21.81 1.74 3.24
C GLY A 176 21.96 1.36 1.77
N ASP A 177 21.09 0.51 1.22
CA ASP A 177 21.21 0.05 -0.17
C ASP A 177 20.00 0.49 -0.99
N SER A 178 20.14 1.60 -1.69
CA SER A 178 19.20 1.99 -2.75
C SER A 178 19.32 0.98 -3.89
N LYS A 179 18.50 -0.08 -3.87
CA LYS A 179 18.53 -1.09 -4.93
C LYS A 179 17.91 -0.54 -6.20
N ILE A 180 18.74 -0.44 -7.24
CA ILE A 180 18.31 -0.19 -8.60
C ILE A 180 17.57 -1.45 -9.07
N ARG A 181 16.30 -1.30 -9.43
CA ARG A 181 15.45 -2.38 -9.93
C ARG A 181 15.15 -2.14 -11.40
N LYS A 182 15.36 -3.16 -12.23
CA LYS A 182 14.92 -3.15 -13.64
C LYS A 182 13.38 -3.21 -13.69
N VAL A 183 12.79 -2.35 -14.51
CA VAL A 183 11.36 -2.37 -14.83
C VAL A 183 11.06 -3.63 -15.63
N THR A 184 10.05 -4.39 -15.23
CA THR A 184 9.63 -5.58 -15.97
C THR A 184 8.63 -5.22 -17.07
N HIS A 185 8.51 -6.07 -18.10
CA HIS A 185 7.51 -5.86 -19.16
C HIS A 185 6.06 -5.90 -18.65
N SER A 186 5.82 -6.51 -17.49
CA SER A 186 4.51 -6.45 -16.82
C SER A 186 4.21 -5.08 -16.19
N GLU A 187 5.22 -4.25 -15.97
CA GLU A 187 5.06 -2.88 -15.48
C GLU A 187 4.98 -1.87 -16.62
N ALA A 188 5.93 -1.93 -17.56
CA ALA A 188 5.95 -1.10 -18.75
C ALA A 188 6.96 -1.64 -19.79
N SER A 189 6.69 -1.38 -21.07
CA SER A 189 7.57 -1.71 -22.18
C SER A 189 8.51 -0.55 -22.55
N ASN A 190 8.14 0.69 -22.21
CA ASN A 190 8.92 1.89 -22.51
C ASN A 190 8.62 3.03 -21.52
N ILE A 191 9.40 4.11 -21.60
CA ILE A 191 9.30 5.24 -20.67
C ILE A 191 7.93 5.94 -20.73
N ALA A 192 7.33 6.03 -21.92
CA ALA A 192 6.03 6.69 -22.08
C ALA A 192 4.92 5.90 -21.36
N GLU A 193 4.92 4.58 -21.51
CA GLU A 193 3.99 3.69 -20.79
C GLU A 193 4.19 3.76 -19.27
N LEU A 194 5.45 3.76 -18.82
CA LEU A 194 5.77 3.86 -17.39
C LEU A 194 5.26 5.18 -16.79
N LEU A 195 5.53 6.31 -17.46
CA LEU A 195 5.06 7.63 -17.01
C LEU A 195 3.54 7.76 -17.08
N LEU A 196 2.90 7.14 -18.09
CA LEU A 196 1.44 7.05 -18.15
C LEU A 196 0.89 6.29 -16.93
N GLY A 197 1.51 5.17 -16.54
CA GLY A 197 1.15 4.44 -15.32
C GLY A 197 1.21 5.31 -14.06
N PHE A 198 2.28 6.07 -13.88
CA PHE A 198 2.38 7.03 -12.77
C PHE A 198 1.33 8.14 -12.84
N SER A 199 1.08 8.70 -14.02
CA SER A 199 0.04 9.71 -14.22
C SER A 199 -1.32 9.21 -13.77
N LEU A 200 -1.67 7.97 -14.16
CA LEU A 200 -2.94 7.35 -13.80
C LEU A 200 -3.04 7.10 -12.28
N LEU A 201 -1.93 6.72 -11.61
CA LEU A 201 -1.93 6.59 -10.15
C LEU A 201 -2.31 7.89 -9.45
N PHE A 202 -1.82 9.05 -9.91
CA PHE A 202 -2.22 10.34 -9.36
C PHE A 202 -3.66 10.70 -9.72
N GLU A 203 -4.05 10.51 -10.98
CA GLU A 203 -5.41 10.80 -11.46
C GLU A 203 -6.47 10.03 -10.67
N ASP A 204 -6.25 8.75 -10.40
CA ASP A 204 -7.20 7.90 -9.68
C ASP A 204 -7.55 8.44 -8.28
N LEU A 205 -6.62 9.12 -7.62
CA LEU A 205 -6.85 9.72 -6.30
C LEU A 205 -7.88 10.86 -6.35
N TYR A 206 -8.05 11.52 -7.49
CA TYR A 206 -9.03 12.60 -7.66
C TYR A 206 -10.48 12.11 -7.63
N GLY A 207 -10.71 10.81 -7.83
CA GLY A 207 -12.04 10.21 -7.72
C GLY A 207 -12.52 10.03 -6.27
N PHE A 208 -11.61 10.06 -5.30
CA PHE A 208 -11.95 9.88 -3.87
C PHE A 208 -12.54 11.16 -3.25
N PRO A 209 -13.36 11.03 -2.17
CA PRO A 209 -14.03 12.16 -1.53
C PRO A 209 -13.05 13.08 -0.78
N LYS A 210 -12.65 14.17 -1.46
CA LYS A 210 -11.56 15.08 -1.04
C LYS A 210 -11.85 15.84 0.26
N ASP A 211 -13.12 16.06 0.56
CA ASP A 211 -13.60 16.81 1.73
C ASP A 211 -13.29 16.13 3.06
N ARG A 212 -13.13 14.81 3.05
CA ARG A 212 -12.84 14.01 4.26
C ARG A 212 -11.46 13.36 4.30
N ILE A 213 -10.66 13.47 3.24
CA ILE A 213 -9.34 12.84 3.16
C ILE A 213 -8.25 13.90 3.30
N ILE A 214 -7.28 13.63 4.16
CA ILE A 214 -6.16 14.53 4.46
C ILE A 214 -4.85 13.78 4.27
N ASN A 215 -3.95 14.36 3.48
CA ASN A 215 -2.59 13.84 3.30
C ASN A 215 -1.69 14.36 4.42
N LEU A 216 -1.15 13.46 5.23
CA LEU A 216 -0.22 13.79 6.30
C LEU A 216 1.19 14.06 5.78
N ASP A 217 1.57 13.75 4.55
CA ASP A 217 2.89 14.16 4.06
C ASP A 217 2.81 15.51 3.33
N LYS A 218 3.28 16.55 4.02
CA LYS A 218 3.34 17.92 3.50
C LYS A 218 4.20 18.06 2.24
N GLU A 219 5.16 17.15 2.04
CA GLU A 219 6.10 17.17 0.91
C GLU A 219 5.75 16.12 -0.16
N SER A 220 4.72 15.30 0.06
CA SER A 220 4.31 14.31 -0.93
C SER A 220 3.80 14.98 -2.21
N LEU A 221 4.05 14.35 -3.35
CA LEU A 221 3.51 14.78 -4.64
C LEU A 221 2.01 14.53 -4.78
N VAL A 222 1.39 13.75 -3.88
CA VAL A 222 -0.06 13.58 -3.86
C VAL A 222 -0.73 14.90 -3.50
N ASP A 223 -1.40 15.47 -4.48
CA ASP A 223 -2.06 16.79 -4.43
C ASP A 223 -3.59 16.69 -4.48
N ALA A 224 -4.15 15.49 -4.65
CA ALA A 224 -5.59 15.24 -4.66
C ALA A 224 -6.31 15.61 -3.34
N PHE A 225 -5.56 15.68 -2.23
CA PHE A 225 -6.10 15.86 -0.87
C PHE A 225 -5.41 16.99 -0.12
N SER A 226 -6.16 17.65 0.77
CA SER A 226 -5.62 18.71 1.62
C SER A 226 -4.48 18.19 2.50
N LYS A 227 -3.42 18.99 2.64
CA LYS A 227 -2.32 18.76 3.60
C LYS A 227 -2.47 19.58 4.88
N LYS A 228 -3.56 20.36 5.00
CA LYS A 228 -3.83 21.22 6.16
C LYS A 228 -4.51 20.41 7.26
N HIS A 229 -3.85 20.29 8.41
CA HIS A 229 -4.38 19.65 9.61
C HIS A 229 -3.62 20.08 10.86
N ASP A 230 -4.21 19.80 12.02
CA ASP A 230 -3.66 20.12 13.34
C ASP A 230 -3.14 18.87 14.08
N LEU A 231 -3.18 17.68 13.46
CA LEU A 231 -2.59 16.47 14.02
C LEU A 231 -1.08 16.61 14.21
N ASP A 232 -0.61 16.48 15.44
CA ASP A 232 0.80 16.30 15.77
C ASP A 232 1.17 14.81 15.74
N VAL A 233 1.67 14.33 14.61
CA VAL A 233 2.00 12.90 14.36
C VAL A 233 3.43 12.69 13.85
N TYR A 234 4.24 13.74 13.81
CA TYR A 234 5.61 13.70 13.29
C TYR A 234 6.64 13.64 14.42
N LYS A 235 7.83 13.15 14.07
CA LYS A 235 9.03 13.17 14.93
C LYS A 235 9.57 14.58 15.11
#